data_AF-A0AA96I358-F1
#
_entry.id   AF-A0AA96I358-F1
#
_cell.length_a   1.000
_cell.length_b   1.000
_cell.length_c   1.000
_cell.angle_alpha   90.00
_cell.angle_beta   90.00
_cell.angle_gamma   90.00
#
_symmetry.space_group_name_H-M   'P 1'
#
loop_
_entity.id
_entity.type
_entity.pdbx_description
1 polymer ?
#
loop_
_entity_poly.entity_id
_entity_poly.type
_entity_poly.pdbx_seq_one_letter_code
_entity_poly.pdbx_strand_id
1 'polypeptide(L)'
;MYQAMISEIAKNKLENFKPSFDEINKKMSPSELLKNSEKFGISGDSLEIVNLQKETKDTLKEKIKVELPDCNEANINKIKGNASEQLMDEYFKKSGWEKVEGEVGVNGIDGLYVKRDKDGNITNVLMSESKYNTSQLGDTKDGKQMSKDWILKKLDNLERAHPDNQDYSQIKELVIDDKYRARLWQVNEVDNTLYITLKKIDSVGNEVSISQLSGNENYKINKIPAIDLKEPIDNYQKSLAMSYDNIVEKVINDYKIKQNQSA
;
A
#
# COMPACT_ATOMS: atom_id res chain seq x y z
N MET A 1 27.90 1.42 62.40
CA MET A 1 28.65 2.41 61.57
C MET A 1 28.89 1.91 60.15
N TYR A 2 29.43 0.70 59.93
CA TYR A 2 29.64 0.14 58.58
C TYR A 2 28.38 -0.03 57.72
N GLN A 3 27.25 -0.46 58.29
CA GLN A 3 26.01 -0.61 57.51
C GLN A 3 25.43 0.72 57.03
N ALA A 4 25.51 1.78 57.84
CA ALA A 4 25.05 3.10 57.44
C ALA A 4 25.88 3.64 56.26
N MET A 5 27.20 3.42 56.29
CA MET A 5 28.11 3.84 55.22
C MET A 5 27.87 3.07 53.91
N ILE A 6 27.58 1.76 53.99
CA ILE A 6 27.22 0.96 52.81
C ILE A 6 25.89 1.43 52.19
N SER A 7 24.89 1.75 53.03
CA SER A 7 23.60 2.29 52.55
C SER A 7 23.74 3.67 51.90
N GLU A 8 24.59 4.55 52.44
CA GLU A 8 24.88 5.87 51.88
C GLU A 8 25.56 5.77 50.50
N ILE A 9 26.54 4.86 50.37
CA ILE A 9 27.25 4.60 49.10
C ILE A 9 26.31 3.99 48.05
N ALA A 10 25.42 3.08 48.47
CA ALA A 10 24.42 2.49 47.57
C ALA A 10 23.40 3.53 47.07
N LYS A 11 22.93 4.43 47.95
CA LYS A 11 22.03 5.54 47.58
C LYS A 11 22.68 6.49 46.59
N ASN A 12 23.93 6.93 46.85
CA ASN A 12 24.65 7.83 45.95
C ASN A 12 24.94 7.22 44.57
N LYS A 13 25.14 5.90 44.48
CA LYS A 13 25.25 5.20 43.19
C LYS A 13 23.92 5.13 42.44
N LEU A 14 22.81 4.91 43.14
CA LEU A 14 21.46 4.85 42.55
C LEU A 14 20.97 6.22 42.06
N GLU A 15 21.22 7.30 42.81
CA GLU A 15 20.81 8.66 42.42
C GLU A 15 21.59 9.20 41.21
N ASN A 16 22.80 8.70 40.97
CA ASN A 16 23.61 9.08 39.81
C ASN A 16 23.58 8.05 38.67
N PHE A 17 22.76 7.00 38.78
CA PHE A 17 22.59 6.03 37.71
C PHE A 17 21.53 6.51 36.71
N LYS A 18 21.97 7.21 35.67
CA LYS A 18 21.17 7.42 34.45
C LYS A 18 21.57 6.35 33.44
N PRO A 19 20.84 5.21 33.34
CA PRO A 19 21.12 4.24 32.31
C PRO A 19 20.93 4.89 30.93
N SER A 20 21.86 4.63 30.01
CA SER A 20 21.65 5.07 28.63
C SER A 20 20.46 4.31 28.04
N PHE A 21 19.81 4.90 27.04
CA PHE A 21 18.68 4.27 26.34
C PHE A 21 19.04 2.86 25.81
N ASP A 22 20.32 2.66 25.45
CA ASP A 22 20.85 1.38 24.97
C ASP A 22 21.02 0.33 26.09
N GLU A 23 21.24 0.75 27.34
CA GLU A 23 21.37 -0.16 28.50
C GLU A 23 20.02 -0.68 28.99
N ILE A 24 18.94 0.09 28.83
CA ILE A 24 17.57 -0.31 29.19
C ILE A 24 17.05 -1.37 28.20
N ASN A 25 17.29 -1.17 26.90
CA ASN A 25 16.86 -2.10 25.84
C ASN A 25 17.61 -3.43 25.84
N LYS A 26 18.79 -3.51 26.49
CA LYS A 26 19.54 -4.77 26.63
C LYS A 26 19.04 -5.69 27.74
N LYS A 27 18.16 -5.21 28.63
CA LYS A 27 17.75 -5.96 29.85
C LYS A 27 16.31 -6.47 29.85
N MET A 28 15.46 -6.02 28.91
CA MET A 28 14.09 -6.52 28.76
C MET A 28 13.88 -6.99 27.34
N SER A 29 13.33 -8.19 27.18
CA SER A 29 12.92 -8.67 25.86
C SER A 29 11.81 -7.78 25.29
N PRO A 30 11.66 -7.69 23.95
CA PRO A 30 10.54 -6.98 23.32
C PRO A 30 9.17 -7.43 23.87
N SER A 31 9.05 -8.69 24.26
CA SER A 31 7.84 -9.29 24.84
C SER A 31 7.54 -8.79 26.26
N GLU A 32 8.58 -8.52 27.06
CA GLU A 32 8.43 -7.97 28.41
C GLU A 32 8.14 -6.47 28.39
N LEU A 33 8.71 -5.75 27.44
CA LEU A 33 8.35 -4.34 27.18
C LEU A 33 6.87 -4.21 26.81
N LEU A 34 6.37 -5.12 25.96
CA LEU A 34 4.95 -5.16 25.60
C LEU A 34 4.04 -5.49 26.80
N LYS A 35 4.38 -6.51 27.58
CA LYS A 35 3.59 -6.86 28.78
C LYS A 35 3.59 -5.74 29.84
N ASN A 36 4.71 -5.04 29.99
CA ASN A 36 4.79 -3.92 30.92
C ASN A 36 4.02 -2.70 30.39
N SER A 37 4.09 -2.40 29.09
CA SER A 37 3.30 -1.29 28.51
C SER A 37 1.79 -1.56 28.58
N GLU A 38 1.35 -2.81 28.43
CA GLU A 38 -0.03 -3.26 28.70
C GLU A 38 -0.41 -3.05 30.17
N LYS A 39 0.46 -3.44 31.11
CA LYS A 39 0.23 -3.28 32.55
C LYS A 39 0.13 -1.81 32.99
N PHE A 40 0.81 -0.90 32.30
CA PHE A 40 0.79 0.54 32.58
C PHE A 40 -0.22 1.33 31.72
N GLY A 41 -1.01 0.66 30.87
CA GLY A 41 -2.02 1.30 30.02
C GLY A 41 -1.45 2.22 28.94
N ILE A 42 -0.18 2.01 28.55
CA ILE A 42 0.54 2.83 27.55
C ILE A 42 0.51 2.16 26.17
N SER A 43 0.32 0.85 26.09
CA SER A 43 -0.07 0.23 24.83
C SER A 43 -1.52 0.63 24.57
N GLY A 44 -1.76 1.51 23.59
CA GLY A 44 -3.11 1.89 23.18
C GLY A 44 -3.98 0.64 23.12
N ASP A 45 -5.10 0.66 23.85
CA ASP A 45 -5.99 -0.48 23.97
C ASP A 45 -6.32 -0.94 22.54
N SER A 46 -6.10 -2.22 22.22
CA SER A 46 -6.43 -2.73 20.89
C SER A 46 -7.89 -2.44 20.53
N LEU A 47 -8.78 -2.33 21.54
CA LEU A 47 -10.14 -1.84 21.34
C LEU A 47 -10.20 -0.34 21.04
N GLU A 48 -9.39 0.50 21.66
CA GLU A 48 -9.33 1.94 21.41
C GLU A 48 -8.69 2.26 20.06
N ILE A 49 -7.67 1.52 19.62
CA ILE A 49 -7.13 1.59 18.25
C ILE A 49 -8.17 1.11 17.23
N VAL A 50 -8.87 0.00 17.51
CA VAL A 50 -9.96 -0.49 16.64
C VAL A 50 -11.17 0.45 16.64
N ASN A 51 -11.46 1.12 17.76
CA ASN A 51 -12.54 2.10 17.87
C ASN A 51 -12.17 3.42 17.19
N LEU A 52 -10.94 3.93 17.33
CA LEU A 52 -10.43 5.07 16.57
C LEU A 52 -10.37 4.77 15.07
N GLN A 53 -10.01 3.55 14.67
CA GLN A 53 -10.09 3.08 13.27
C GLN A 53 -11.54 2.88 12.78
N LYS A 54 -12.49 2.58 13.67
CA LYS A 54 -13.94 2.56 13.38
C LYS A 54 -14.55 3.95 13.35
N GLU A 55 -13.98 4.92 14.07
CA GLU A 55 -14.44 6.30 14.18
C GLU A 55 -13.93 7.20 13.05
N THR A 56 -12.85 6.82 12.36
CA THR A 56 -12.44 7.49 11.12
C THR A 56 -13.43 7.22 9.99
N LYS A 57 -14.12 8.27 9.53
CA LYS A 57 -15.17 8.16 8.52
C LYS A 57 -14.56 7.88 7.14
N ASP A 58 -14.73 6.65 6.65
CA ASP A 58 -14.50 6.29 5.23
C ASP A 58 -15.41 7.16 4.36
N THR A 59 -14.87 8.29 3.91
CA THR A 59 -15.68 9.37 3.34
C THR A 59 -16.14 9.00 1.93
N LEU A 60 -15.34 8.21 1.20
CA LEU A 60 -15.74 7.64 -0.08
C LEU A 60 -16.91 6.68 0.08
N LYS A 61 -16.88 5.78 1.07
CA LYS A 61 -18.00 4.86 1.33
C LYS A 61 -19.31 5.62 1.57
N GLU A 62 -19.27 6.70 2.35
CA GLU A 62 -20.45 7.50 2.62
C GLU A 62 -20.92 8.27 1.38
N LYS A 63 -20.01 8.83 0.58
CA LYS A 63 -20.34 9.44 -0.73
C LYS A 63 -21.03 8.43 -1.66
N ILE A 64 -20.51 7.20 -1.74
CA ILE A 64 -21.10 6.12 -2.56
C ILE A 64 -22.51 5.77 -2.06
N LYS A 65 -22.73 5.64 -0.74
CA LYS A 65 -24.07 5.34 -0.19
C LYS A 65 -25.09 6.43 -0.46
N VAL A 66 -24.67 7.70 -0.47
CA VAL A 66 -25.56 8.82 -0.82
C VAL A 66 -25.95 8.74 -2.30
N GLU A 67 -24.98 8.49 -3.18
CA GLU A 67 -25.19 8.40 -4.64
C GLU A 67 -25.88 7.11 -5.09
N LEU A 68 -25.74 6.04 -4.32
CA LEU A 68 -26.20 4.68 -4.61
C LEU A 68 -26.76 4.02 -3.33
N PRO A 69 -27.95 4.42 -2.85
CA PRO A 69 -28.49 3.99 -1.56
C PRO A 69 -28.71 2.48 -1.45
N ASP A 70 -29.05 1.82 -2.56
CA ASP A 70 -29.31 0.37 -2.61
C ASP A 70 -28.05 -0.48 -2.88
N CYS A 71 -26.87 0.16 -2.95
CA CYS A 71 -25.62 -0.53 -3.21
C CYS A 71 -25.15 -1.35 -1.99
N ASN A 72 -25.00 -2.66 -2.17
CA ASN A 72 -24.47 -3.52 -1.10
C ASN A 72 -22.97 -3.29 -0.85
N GLU A 73 -22.47 -3.75 0.29
CA GLU A 73 -21.09 -3.55 0.72
C GLU A 73 -20.05 -4.13 -0.26
N ALA A 74 -20.34 -5.27 -0.90
CA ALA A 74 -19.43 -5.88 -1.86
C ALA A 74 -19.25 -5.01 -3.11
N ASN A 75 -20.34 -4.44 -3.62
CA ASN A 75 -20.31 -3.51 -4.74
C ASN A 75 -19.66 -2.18 -4.37
N ILE A 76 -19.89 -1.68 -3.15
CA ILE A 76 -19.17 -0.50 -2.63
C ILE A 76 -17.66 -0.77 -2.63
N ASN A 77 -17.22 -1.89 -2.08
CA ASN A 77 -15.79 -2.26 -2.05
C ASN A 77 -15.21 -2.40 -3.46
N LYS A 78 -15.98 -2.93 -4.42
CA LYS A 78 -15.57 -2.98 -5.83
C LYS A 78 -15.40 -1.59 -6.45
N ILE A 79 -16.33 -0.66 -6.18
CA ILE A 79 -16.23 0.73 -6.65
C ILE A 79 -14.97 1.40 -6.07
N LYS A 80 -14.71 1.21 -4.77
CA LYS A 80 -13.50 1.75 -4.11
C LYS A 80 -12.21 1.14 -4.67
N GLY A 81 -12.20 -0.17 -4.93
CA GLY A 81 -11.10 -0.86 -5.60
C GLY A 81 -10.80 -0.27 -6.98
N ASN A 82 -11.83 -0.16 -7.82
CA ASN A 82 -11.71 0.45 -9.15
C ASN A 82 -11.20 1.89 -9.11
N ALA A 83 -11.63 2.69 -8.12
CA ALA A 83 -11.14 4.05 -7.94
C ALA A 83 -9.64 4.07 -7.58
N SER A 84 -9.22 3.18 -6.68
CA SER A 84 -7.81 3.02 -6.30
C SER A 84 -6.93 2.62 -7.48
N GLU A 85 -7.37 1.65 -8.28
CA GLU A 85 -6.66 1.17 -9.48
C GLU A 85 -6.54 2.26 -10.55
N GLN A 86 -7.62 2.99 -10.84
CA GLN A 86 -7.58 4.08 -11.82
C GLN A 86 -6.68 5.23 -11.36
N LEU A 87 -6.66 5.54 -10.05
CA LEU A 87 -5.76 6.56 -9.51
C LEU A 87 -4.30 6.13 -9.58
N MET A 88 -4.02 4.86 -9.28
CA MET A 88 -2.69 4.25 -9.44
C MET A 88 -2.21 4.37 -10.89
N ASP A 89 -3.06 3.99 -11.84
CA ASP A 89 -2.77 4.09 -13.28
C ASP A 89 -2.45 5.52 -13.70
N GLU A 90 -3.26 6.48 -13.29
CA GLU A 90 -3.05 7.88 -13.63
C GLU A 90 -1.74 8.40 -13.03
N TYR A 91 -1.44 8.05 -11.78
CA TYR A 91 -0.21 8.42 -11.10
C TYR A 91 1.03 7.90 -11.84
N PHE A 92 1.07 6.61 -12.18
CA PHE A 92 2.24 6.02 -12.85
C PHE A 92 2.39 6.51 -14.28
N LYS A 93 1.29 6.70 -15.02
CA LYS A 93 1.32 7.31 -16.36
C LYS A 93 1.89 8.73 -16.33
N LYS A 94 1.42 9.58 -15.41
CA LYS A 94 1.98 10.93 -15.20
C LYS A 94 3.45 10.91 -14.78
N SER A 95 3.90 9.82 -14.14
CA SER A 95 5.29 9.59 -13.75
C SER A 95 6.16 9.00 -14.88
N GLY A 96 5.64 8.98 -16.11
CA GLY A 96 6.35 8.56 -17.32
C GLY A 96 6.46 7.05 -17.49
N TRP A 97 5.54 6.28 -16.91
CA TRP A 97 5.42 4.85 -17.16
C TRP A 97 4.35 4.57 -18.22
N GLU A 98 4.61 3.60 -19.08
CA GLU A 98 3.65 3.08 -20.05
C GLU A 98 2.94 1.87 -19.46
N LYS A 99 1.60 1.78 -19.59
CA LYS A 99 0.83 0.61 -19.10
C LYS A 99 0.78 -0.47 -20.18
N VAL A 100 1.08 -1.70 -19.78
CA VAL A 100 0.84 -2.93 -20.53
C VAL A 100 -0.35 -3.65 -19.88
N GLU A 101 -1.11 -4.42 -20.66
CA GLU A 101 -2.20 -5.23 -20.11
C GLU A 101 -1.66 -6.21 -19.07
N GLY A 102 -2.25 -6.19 -17.86
CA GLY A 102 -1.75 -6.92 -16.70
C GLY A 102 -2.63 -8.11 -16.33
N GLU A 103 -3.78 -8.26 -16.97
CA GLU A 103 -4.81 -9.20 -16.56
C GLU A 103 -5.33 -10.07 -17.69
N VAL A 104 -5.67 -11.32 -17.33
CA VAL A 104 -6.48 -12.20 -18.18
C VAL A 104 -7.73 -12.57 -17.38
N GLY A 105 -8.86 -11.93 -17.69
CA GLY A 105 -10.12 -12.10 -16.96
C GLY A 105 -10.18 -11.22 -15.70
N VAL A 106 -10.56 -11.80 -14.55
CA VAL A 106 -10.79 -11.06 -13.29
C VAL A 106 -9.63 -11.20 -12.28
N ASN A 107 -8.53 -11.85 -12.67
CA ASN A 107 -7.39 -12.08 -11.81
C ASN A 107 -6.11 -11.77 -12.58
N GLY A 108 -5.36 -10.76 -12.15
CA GLY A 108 -4.11 -10.39 -12.79
C GLY A 108 -3.24 -9.49 -11.92
N ILE A 109 -2.33 -8.79 -12.57
CA ILE A 109 -1.50 -7.75 -11.97
C ILE A 109 -2.21 -6.43 -12.24
N ASP A 110 -2.76 -5.80 -11.19
CA ASP A 110 -3.58 -4.57 -11.33
C ASP A 110 -2.89 -3.49 -12.18
N GLY A 111 -1.59 -3.29 -11.95
CA GLY A 111 -0.74 -2.37 -12.70
C GLY A 111 0.54 -3.02 -13.21
N LEU A 112 0.61 -3.32 -14.50
CA LEU A 112 1.83 -3.71 -15.20
C LEU A 112 2.33 -2.54 -16.04
N TYR A 113 3.52 -2.03 -15.72
CA TYR A 113 4.08 -0.86 -16.37
C TYR A 113 5.51 -1.05 -16.82
N VAL A 114 5.87 -0.37 -17.91
CA VAL A 114 7.19 -0.44 -18.53
C VAL A 114 7.76 0.96 -18.83
N LYS A 115 9.08 1.02 -18.98
CA LYS A 115 9.77 2.12 -19.68
C LYS A 115 10.59 1.54 -20.81
N ARG A 116 10.64 2.24 -21.93
CA ARG A 116 11.35 1.81 -23.14
C ARG A 116 12.49 2.74 -23.49
N ASP A 117 13.50 2.19 -24.15
CA ASP A 117 14.49 3.00 -24.86
C ASP A 117 13.92 3.52 -26.20
N LYS A 118 14.76 4.19 -26.99
CA LYS A 118 14.37 4.75 -28.30
C LYS A 118 14.10 3.69 -29.37
N ASP A 119 14.63 2.49 -29.18
CA ASP A 119 14.49 1.35 -30.09
C ASP A 119 13.25 0.50 -29.72
N GLY A 120 12.56 0.85 -28.63
CA GLY A 120 11.34 0.20 -28.16
C GLY A 120 11.58 -0.93 -27.15
N ASN A 121 12.84 -1.19 -26.77
CA ASN A 121 13.18 -2.27 -25.83
C ASN A 121 12.80 -1.89 -24.41
N ILE A 122 12.29 -2.85 -23.64
CA ILE A 122 11.92 -2.62 -22.24
C ILE A 122 13.18 -2.51 -21.39
N THR A 123 13.33 -1.36 -20.72
CA THR A 123 14.48 -1.05 -19.85
C THR A 123 14.13 -1.11 -18.37
N ASN A 124 12.86 -0.88 -18.02
CA ASN A 124 12.37 -1.01 -16.65
C ASN A 124 10.99 -1.63 -16.63
N VAL A 125 10.75 -2.47 -15.62
CA VAL A 125 9.45 -3.07 -15.32
C VAL A 125 9.03 -2.65 -13.91
N LEU A 126 7.77 -2.25 -13.79
CA LEU A 126 7.10 -1.98 -12.53
C LEU A 126 5.78 -2.75 -12.49
N MET A 127 5.60 -3.52 -11.43
CA MET A 127 4.34 -4.18 -11.10
C MET A 127 3.80 -3.57 -9.82
N SER A 128 2.53 -3.22 -9.82
CA SER A 128 1.88 -2.61 -8.67
C SER A 128 0.55 -3.29 -8.39
N GLU A 129 0.35 -3.70 -7.15
CA GLU A 129 -0.95 -4.15 -6.64
C GLU A 129 -1.62 -2.96 -5.94
N SER A 130 -2.89 -2.73 -6.26
CA SER A 130 -3.74 -1.70 -5.68
C SER A 130 -4.59 -2.27 -4.56
N LYS A 131 -4.63 -1.56 -3.43
CA LYS A 131 -5.50 -1.90 -2.29
C LYS A 131 -6.17 -0.66 -1.74
N TYR A 132 -7.44 -0.77 -1.41
CA TYR A 132 -8.17 0.25 -0.67
C TYR A 132 -8.27 -0.12 0.82
N ASN A 133 -8.05 0.84 1.70
CA ASN A 133 -8.03 0.70 3.16
C ASN A 133 -7.08 -0.41 3.65
N THR A 134 -7.61 -1.31 4.47
CA THR A 134 -6.91 -2.40 5.15
C THR A 134 -6.81 -3.67 4.31
N SER A 135 -7.21 -3.62 3.03
CA SER A 135 -7.15 -4.79 2.15
C SER A 135 -5.72 -5.32 2.02
N GLN A 136 -5.57 -6.65 2.16
CA GLN A 136 -4.27 -7.32 2.16
C GLN A 136 -4.01 -8.05 0.84
N LEU A 137 -2.76 -8.46 0.62
CA LEU A 137 -2.40 -9.39 -0.45
C LEU A 137 -3.04 -10.75 -0.17
N GLY A 138 -3.69 -11.33 -1.17
CA GLY A 138 -4.31 -12.64 -1.11
C GLY A 138 -3.31 -13.79 -1.26
N ASP A 139 -3.65 -14.93 -0.68
CA ASP A 139 -3.00 -16.21 -0.98
C ASP A 139 -3.66 -16.85 -2.19
N THR A 140 -2.87 -17.36 -3.12
CA THR A 140 -3.38 -18.02 -4.31
C THR A 140 -2.79 -19.41 -4.45
N LYS A 141 -3.34 -20.21 -5.37
CA LYS A 141 -2.78 -21.53 -5.71
C LYS A 141 -1.35 -21.48 -6.23
N ASP A 142 -0.92 -20.33 -6.74
CA ASP A 142 0.38 -20.10 -7.37
C ASP A 142 1.32 -19.30 -6.43
N GLY A 143 1.03 -19.26 -5.12
CA GLY A 143 1.76 -18.50 -4.11
C GLY A 143 1.07 -17.21 -3.69
N LYS A 144 1.73 -16.43 -2.82
CA LYS A 144 1.24 -15.11 -2.39
C LYS A 144 1.14 -14.17 -3.58
N GLN A 145 0.08 -13.35 -3.66
CA GLN A 145 0.04 -12.27 -4.66
C GLN A 145 1.31 -11.43 -4.63
N MET A 146 1.81 -11.07 -5.80
CA MET A 146 3.06 -10.33 -6.02
C MET A 146 4.36 -11.08 -5.66
N SER A 147 4.30 -12.37 -5.30
CA SER A 147 5.50 -13.21 -5.25
C SER A 147 6.06 -13.42 -6.66
N LYS A 148 7.36 -13.70 -6.79
CA LYS A 148 8.03 -13.92 -8.08
C LYS A 148 7.39 -15.08 -8.84
N ASP A 149 7.13 -16.19 -8.17
CA ASP A 149 6.49 -17.38 -8.77
C ASP A 149 5.08 -17.06 -9.26
N TRP A 150 4.31 -16.32 -8.46
CA TRP A 150 2.97 -15.86 -8.85
C TRP A 150 3.02 -14.93 -10.07
N ILE A 151 3.94 -13.95 -10.06
CA ILE A 151 4.15 -13.00 -11.17
C ILE A 151 4.48 -13.75 -12.46
N LEU A 152 5.46 -14.65 -12.42
CA LEU A 152 5.87 -15.44 -13.59
C LEU A 152 4.69 -16.24 -14.14
N LYS A 153 3.85 -16.79 -13.26
CA LYS A 153 2.65 -17.50 -13.68
C LYS A 153 1.62 -16.60 -14.35
N LYS A 154 1.47 -15.35 -13.91
CA LYS A 154 0.59 -14.37 -14.58
C LYS A 154 1.13 -13.98 -15.94
N LEU A 155 2.44 -13.75 -16.05
CA LEU A 155 3.08 -13.46 -17.34
C LEU A 155 2.94 -14.62 -18.32
N ASP A 156 3.07 -15.87 -17.89
CA ASP A 156 2.80 -17.05 -18.73
C ASP A 156 1.37 -17.06 -19.32
N ASN A 157 0.39 -16.59 -18.54
CA ASN A 157 -0.99 -16.54 -18.98
C ASN A 157 -1.24 -15.39 -19.94
N LEU A 158 -0.64 -14.23 -19.69
CA LEU A 158 -0.68 -13.07 -20.58
C LEU A 158 -0.03 -13.37 -21.93
N GLU A 159 1.17 -13.96 -21.92
CA GLU A 159 1.89 -14.38 -23.12
C GLU A 159 1.06 -15.37 -23.95
N ARG A 160 0.38 -16.33 -23.30
CA ARG A 160 -0.51 -17.28 -23.99
C ARG A 160 -1.78 -16.62 -24.55
N ALA A 161 -2.35 -15.65 -23.83
CA ALA A 161 -3.54 -14.94 -24.25
C ALA A 161 -3.26 -13.94 -25.39
N HIS A 162 -2.01 -13.47 -25.48
CA HIS A 162 -1.55 -12.46 -26.43
C HIS A 162 -0.23 -12.88 -27.11
N PRO A 163 -0.23 -13.96 -27.91
CA PRO A 163 1.00 -14.55 -28.46
C PRO A 163 1.78 -13.61 -29.39
N ASP A 164 1.12 -12.62 -29.98
CA ASP A 164 1.74 -11.63 -30.86
C ASP A 164 2.39 -10.46 -30.10
N ASN A 165 2.16 -10.35 -28.78
CA ASN A 165 2.76 -9.29 -27.97
C ASN A 165 4.09 -9.73 -27.37
N GLN A 166 5.19 -9.24 -27.94
CA GLN A 166 6.56 -9.54 -27.52
C GLN A 166 6.97 -8.86 -26.19
N ASP A 167 6.15 -7.99 -25.62
CA ASP A 167 6.45 -7.36 -24.34
C ASP A 167 6.52 -8.39 -23.22
N TYR A 168 5.63 -9.38 -23.22
CA TYR A 168 5.53 -10.33 -22.11
C TYR A 168 6.78 -11.20 -21.97
N SER A 169 7.41 -11.61 -23.08
CA SER A 169 8.66 -12.37 -23.04
C SER A 169 9.80 -11.53 -22.49
N GLN A 170 9.96 -10.28 -22.94
CA GLN A 170 10.97 -9.35 -22.41
C GLN A 170 10.75 -9.04 -20.92
N ILE A 171 9.51 -8.79 -20.51
CA ILE A 171 9.15 -8.54 -19.10
C ILE A 171 9.51 -9.75 -18.26
N LYS A 172 9.18 -10.96 -18.73
CA LYS A 172 9.44 -12.21 -18.03
C LYS A 172 10.93 -12.47 -17.86
N GLU A 173 11.75 -12.21 -18.87
CA GLU A 173 13.21 -12.28 -18.76
C GLU A 173 13.74 -11.32 -17.69
N LEU A 174 13.27 -10.08 -17.66
CA LEU A 174 13.64 -9.10 -16.63
C LEU A 174 13.19 -9.54 -15.23
N VAL A 175 12.04 -10.19 -15.09
CA VAL A 175 11.59 -10.74 -13.79
C VAL A 175 12.47 -11.91 -13.36
N ILE A 176 12.81 -12.83 -14.27
CA ILE A 176 13.71 -13.96 -14.00
C ILE A 176 15.06 -13.44 -13.47
N ASP A 177 15.58 -12.38 -14.09
CA ASP A 177 16.82 -11.70 -13.72
C ASP A 177 16.72 -10.80 -12.47
N ASP A 178 15.57 -10.74 -11.80
CA ASP A 178 15.31 -9.83 -10.67
C ASP A 178 15.48 -8.32 -11.01
N LYS A 179 15.31 -7.97 -12.29
CA LYS A 179 15.40 -6.60 -12.85
C LYS A 179 14.02 -5.95 -12.97
N TYR A 180 13.20 -6.06 -11.92
CA TYR A 180 11.88 -5.45 -11.87
C TYR A 180 11.62 -4.80 -10.51
N ARG A 181 10.55 -4.00 -10.42
CA ARG A 181 10.07 -3.42 -9.16
C ARG A 181 8.67 -3.93 -8.89
N ALA A 182 8.43 -4.41 -7.68
CA ALA A 182 7.09 -4.69 -7.19
C ALA A 182 6.70 -3.68 -6.12
N ARG A 183 5.46 -3.19 -6.17
CA ARG A 183 4.93 -2.15 -5.27
C ARG A 183 3.53 -2.50 -4.78
N LEU A 184 3.23 -2.07 -3.55
CA LEU A 184 1.89 -2.05 -3.01
C LEU A 184 1.42 -0.60 -2.96
N TRP A 185 0.42 -0.28 -3.77
CA TRP A 185 -0.28 1.01 -3.79
C TRP A 185 -1.49 0.92 -2.87
N GLN A 186 -1.50 1.71 -1.79
CA GLN A 186 -2.61 1.73 -0.84
C GLN A 186 -3.27 3.10 -0.81
N VAL A 187 -4.59 3.13 -0.99
CA VAL A 187 -5.41 4.34 -0.90
C VAL A 187 -6.36 4.23 0.29
N ASN A 188 -6.54 5.33 1.00
CA ASN A 188 -7.56 5.50 2.03
C ASN A 188 -8.11 6.93 1.97
N GLU A 189 -9.42 7.11 2.12
CA GLU A 189 -10.06 8.41 2.26
C GLU A 189 -10.74 8.53 3.62
N VAL A 190 -10.18 9.35 4.49
CA VAL A 190 -10.68 9.58 5.85
C VAL A 190 -10.91 11.06 6.05
N ASP A 191 -12.10 11.43 6.47
CA ASP A 191 -12.49 12.82 6.78
C ASP A 191 -12.17 13.81 5.63
N ASN A 192 -12.46 13.42 4.38
CA ASN A 192 -12.11 14.14 3.15
C ASN A 192 -10.60 14.30 2.91
N THR A 193 -9.75 13.59 3.64
CA THR A 193 -8.31 13.55 3.41
C THR A 193 -7.96 12.26 2.69
N LEU A 194 -7.31 12.40 1.53
CA LEU A 194 -6.78 11.30 0.73
C LEU A 194 -5.37 10.95 1.20
N TYR A 195 -5.21 9.69 1.59
CA TYR A 195 -3.94 9.10 1.96
C TYR A 195 -3.53 8.08 0.90
N ILE A 196 -2.36 8.29 0.30
CA ILE A 196 -1.79 7.36 -0.66
C ILE A 196 -0.43 6.91 -0.13
N THR A 197 -0.25 5.60 0.02
CA THR A 197 1.01 5.00 0.43
C THR A 197 1.54 4.08 -0.63
N LEU A 198 2.81 4.24 -0.99
CA LEU A 198 3.52 3.29 -1.84
C LEU A 198 4.55 2.52 -1.02
N LYS A 199 4.43 1.20 -1.00
CA LYS A 199 5.37 0.31 -0.31
C LYS A 199 6.11 -0.57 -1.30
N LYS A 200 7.31 -0.98 -0.93
CA LYS A 200 8.10 -1.98 -1.66
C LYS A 200 7.55 -3.37 -1.34
N ILE A 201 7.47 -4.22 -2.35
CA ILE A 201 7.26 -5.66 -2.18
C ILE A 201 8.56 -6.34 -2.60
N ASP A 202 9.13 -7.12 -1.69
CA ASP A 202 10.25 -8.01 -1.95
C ASP A 202 9.76 -9.46 -1.89
N SER A 203 10.22 -10.33 -2.78
CA SER A 203 9.79 -11.73 -2.85
C SER A 203 10.91 -12.68 -2.43
N VAL A 204 10.55 -13.72 -1.69
CA VAL A 204 11.43 -14.86 -1.39
C VAL A 204 10.64 -16.14 -1.64
N GLY A 205 10.84 -16.76 -2.80
CA GLY A 205 10.02 -17.88 -3.26
C GLY A 205 8.55 -17.47 -3.37
N ASN A 206 7.66 -18.25 -2.73
CA ASN A 206 6.21 -17.99 -2.71
C ASN A 206 5.76 -16.93 -1.70
N GLU A 207 6.66 -16.41 -0.88
CA GLU A 207 6.38 -15.42 0.15
C GLU A 207 6.80 -14.02 -0.28
N VAL A 208 6.17 -13.02 0.33
CA VAL A 208 6.52 -11.62 0.13
C VAL A 208 6.73 -10.90 1.45
N SER A 209 7.61 -9.90 1.43
CA SER A 209 7.78 -8.95 2.52
C SER A 209 7.45 -7.55 2.01
N ILE A 210 6.77 -6.76 2.84
CA ILE A 210 6.35 -5.41 2.52
C ILE A 210 7.13 -4.43 3.40
N SER A 211 7.83 -3.49 2.77
CA SER A 211 8.63 -2.48 3.45
C SER A 211 8.38 -1.08 2.90
N GLN A 212 8.71 -0.04 3.66
CA GLN A 212 8.66 1.33 3.15
C GLN A 212 9.75 1.53 2.09
N LEU A 213 9.49 2.41 1.13
CA LEU A 213 10.53 2.85 0.20
C LEU A 213 11.62 3.59 0.97
N SER A 214 12.88 3.28 0.67
CA SER A 214 14.04 3.90 1.32
C SER A 214 15.11 4.28 0.29
N GLY A 215 16.01 5.19 0.68
CA GLY A 215 17.13 5.64 -0.16
C GLY A 215 16.69 6.15 -1.54
N ASN A 216 17.43 5.75 -2.59
CA ASN A 216 17.20 6.18 -3.98
C ASN A 216 15.83 5.78 -4.56
N GLU A 217 15.16 4.77 -3.98
CA GLU A 217 13.81 4.40 -4.41
C GLU A 217 12.77 5.41 -3.93
N ASN A 218 13.01 6.05 -2.78
CA ASN A 218 12.17 7.09 -2.20
C ASN A 218 12.30 8.44 -2.94
N TYR A 219 13.46 8.73 -3.54
CA TYR A 219 13.64 9.98 -4.31
C TYR A 219 13.10 9.91 -5.73
N LYS A 220 12.95 8.70 -6.30
CA LYS A 220 12.44 8.50 -7.66
C LYS A 220 10.91 8.52 -7.75
N ILE A 221 10.23 8.39 -6.62
CA ILE A 221 8.77 8.42 -6.52
C ILE A 221 8.45 9.45 -5.46
N ASN A 222 7.85 10.58 -5.84
CA ASN A 222 7.53 11.65 -4.89
C ASN A 222 6.77 11.06 -3.70
N LYS A 223 7.22 11.35 -2.47
CA LYS A 223 6.45 11.07 -1.27
C LYS A 223 5.11 11.79 -1.42
N ILE A 224 4.04 11.04 -1.56
CA ILE A 224 2.70 11.60 -1.74
C ILE A 224 2.26 12.09 -0.35
N PRO A 225 2.06 13.40 -0.14
CA PRO A 225 1.55 13.89 1.12
C PRO A 225 0.10 13.44 1.31
N ALA A 226 -0.40 13.51 2.54
CA ALA A 226 -1.84 13.48 2.75
C ALA A 226 -2.45 14.73 2.08
N ILE A 227 -3.57 14.56 1.38
CA ILE A 227 -4.20 15.61 0.59
C ILE A 227 -5.58 15.88 1.15
N ASP A 228 -5.82 17.08 1.65
CA ASP A 228 -7.17 17.56 1.89
C ASP A 228 -7.86 17.75 0.54
N LEU A 229 -8.92 16.97 0.29
CA LEU A 229 -9.65 16.99 -0.98
C LEU A 229 -10.45 18.29 -1.17
N LYS A 230 -10.74 19.02 -0.08
CA LYS A 230 -11.45 20.31 -0.13
C LYS A 230 -10.50 21.48 -0.23
N GLU A 231 -9.37 21.41 0.46
CA GLU A 231 -8.39 22.51 0.55
C GLU A 231 -6.96 22.09 0.17
N PRO A 232 -6.73 21.59 -1.08
CA PRO A 232 -5.39 21.20 -1.52
C PRO A 232 -4.46 22.43 -1.63
N ILE A 233 -3.30 22.36 -0.97
CA ILE A 233 -2.46 23.55 -0.70
C ILE A 233 -1.53 23.96 -1.86
N ASP A 234 -1.19 23.03 -2.75
CA ASP A 234 -0.27 23.28 -3.86
C ASP A 234 -0.78 22.71 -5.21
N ASN A 235 -0.11 23.04 -6.32
CA ASN A 235 -0.54 22.60 -7.66
C ASN A 235 -0.48 21.08 -7.84
N TYR A 236 0.45 20.40 -7.17
CA TYR A 236 0.57 18.96 -7.25
C TYR A 236 -0.61 18.28 -6.54
N GLN A 237 -0.93 18.73 -5.32
CA GLN A 237 -2.08 18.26 -4.56
C GLN A 237 -3.40 18.58 -5.25
N LYS A 238 -3.55 19.79 -5.80
CA LYS A 238 -4.73 20.18 -6.60
C LYS A 238 -4.92 19.25 -7.78
N SER A 239 -3.86 18.97 -8.53
CA SER A 239 -3.95 18.05 -9.66
C SER A 239 -4.35 16.64 -9.22
N LEU A 240 -3.79 16.12 -8.13
CA LEU A 240 -4.10 14.76 -7.68
C LEU A 240 -5.50 14.65 -7.06
N ALA A 241 -5.95 15.66 -6.32
CA ALA A 241 -7.33 15.75 -5.80
C ALA A 241 -8.35 15.79 -6.94
N MET A 242 -8.14 16.66 -7.93
CA MET A 242 -9.01 16.75 -9.12
C MET A 242 -9.07 15.43 -9.89
N SER A 243 -7.92 14.79 -10.10
CA SER A 243 -7.84 13.46 -10.71
C SER A 243 -8.67 12.43 -9.95
N TYR A 244 -8.50 12.40 -8.62
CA TYR A 244 -9.24 11.48 -7.76
C TYR A 244 -10.75 11.70 -7.80
N ASP A 245 -11.21 12.94 -7.69
CA ASP A 245 -12.64 13.27 -7.77
C ASP A 245 -13.25 12.86 -9.10
N ASN A 246 -12.59 13.18 -10.23
CA ASN A 246 -13.04 12.79 -11.56
C ASN A 246 -13.11 11.25 -11.70
N ILE A 247 -12.13 10.53 -11.15
CA ILE A 247 -12.11 9.06 -11.16
C ILE A 247 -13.28 8.52 -10.33
N VAL A 248 -13.50 9.03 -9.12
CA VAL A 248 -14.59 8.62 -8.23
C VAL A 248 -15.94 8.81 -8.90
N GLU A 249 -16.18 9.98 -9.49
CA GLU A 249 -17.41 10.24 -10.24
C GLU A 249 -17.59 9.28 -11.42
N LYS A 250 -16.52 9.06 -12.18
CA LYS A 250 -16.53 8.14 -13.31
C LYS A 250 -16.88 6.71 -12.88
N VAL A 251 -16.24 6.16 -11.85
CA VAL A 251 -16.51 4.76 -11.43
C VAL A 251 -17.90 4.57 -10.87
N ILE A 252 -18.46 5.58 -10.19
CA ILE A 252 -19.85 5.57 -9.73
C ILE A 252 -20.80 5.57 -10.93
N ASN A 253 -20.55 6.42 -11.92
CA ASN A 253 -21.36 6.51 -13.13
C ASN A 253 -21.29 5.23 -13.97
N ASP A 254 -20.09 4.65 -14.14
CA ASP A 254 -19.89 3.37 -14.83
C ASP A 254 -20.69 2.24 -14.14
N TYR A 255 -20.77 2.25 -12.80
CA TYR A 255 -21.59 1.33 -12.05
C TYR A 255 -23.10 1.55 -12.30
N LYS A 256 -23.57 2.80 -12.25
CA LYS A 256 -24.98 3.16 -12.55
C LYS A 256 -25.41 2.63 -13.93
N ILE A 257 -24.56 2.84 -14.95
CA ILE A 257 -24.84 2.40 -16.33
C ILE A 257 -24.96 0.88 -16.40
N LYS A 258 -24.04 0.13 -15.77
CA LYS A 258 -24.06 -1.34 -15.77
C LYS A 258 -25.30 -1.93 -15.09
N GLN A 259 -25.77 -1.31 -14.01
CA GLN A 259 -27.00 -1.73 -13.33
C GLN A 259 -28.23 -1.56 -14.24
N ASN A 260 -28.35 -0.43 -14.93
CA ASN A 260 -29.47 -0.16 -15.83
C ASN A 260 -29.49 -1.07 -17.08
N GLN A 261 -28.35 -1.61 -17.49
CA GLN A 261 -28.26 -2.57 -18.60
C GLN A 261 -28.55 -4.02 -18.17
N SER A 262 -28.56 -4.28 -16.87
CA SER A 262 -28.79 -5.62 -16.28
C SER A 262 -30.22 -5.79 -15.74
N ALA A 263 -31.04 -4.75 -15.79
CA ALA A 263 -32.44 -4.70 -15.39
C ALA A 263 -33.36 -4.75 -16.61
#